data_AF-A0A4P7JQ82-F1
#
_entry.id   AF-A0A4P7JQ82-F1
#
_cell.length_a   1.000
_cell.length_b   1.000
_cell.length_c   1.000
_cell.angle_alpha   90.00
_cell.angle_beta   90.00
_cell.angle_gamma   90.00
#
_symmetry.space_group_name_H-M   'P 1'
#
loop_
_entity.id
_entity.type
_entity.pdbx_description
1 polymer ?
#
loop_
_entity_poly.entity_id
_entity_poly.type
_entity_poly.pdbx_seq_one_letter_code
_entity_poly.pdbx_strand_id
1 'polypeptide(L)'
;MVLAKSANLEPEINHLLQYVATTDCLYERNGTAHKGTEAKQHIKKKYDYYEDDIETTEDFIKYAATKSTMSGDYYYIQCPGQAKVKSKDWLLAELASFRDK
;
A
#
# COMPACT_ATOMS: atom_id res chain seq x y z
N MET A 1 17.56 13.75 17.63
CA MET A 1 16.27 14.45 17.50
C MET A 1 15.32 13.42 16.92
N VAL A 2 14.40 12.88 17.72
CA VAL A 2 13.46 11.86 17.23
C VAL A 2 12.41 12.61 16.42
N LEU A 3 12.37 12.42 15.10
CA LEU A 3 11.30 12.93 14.27
C LEU A 3 10.00 12.29 14.77
N ALA A 4 9.07 13.10 15.27
CA ALA A 4 7.77 12.59 15.67
C ALA A 4 7.05 12.10 14.41
N LYS A 5 6.67 10.81 14.39
CA LYS A 5 5.76 10.26 13.36
C LYS A 5 4.56 11.20 13.24
N SER A 6 4.19 11.56 12.00
CA SER A 6 3.09 12.49 11.75
C SER A 6 1.84 12.06 12.50
N ALA A 7 1.11 13.00 13.11
CA ALA A 7 -0.12 12.71 13.85
C ALA A 7 -1.19 12.00 12.99
N ASN A 8 -1.08 12.11 11.66
CA ASN A 8 -2.00 11.50 10.70
C ASN A 8 -1.49 10.16 10.13
N LEU A 9 -0.29 9.71 10.48
CA LEU A 9 0.33 8.51 9.90
C LEU A 9 -0.51 7.25 10.13
N GLU A 10 -0.85 6.97 11.39
CA GLU A 10 -1.61 5.77 11.77
C GLU A 10 -3.03 5.75 11.16
N PRO A 11 -3.82 6.84 11.24
CA PRO A 11 -5.12 6.90 10.57
C PRO A 11 -5.03 6.66 9.05
N GLU A 12 -4.06 7.29 8.36
CA GLU A 12 -3.89 7.16 6.92
C GLU A 12 -3.47 5.74 6.52
N ILE A 13 -2.52 5.13 7.23
CA ILE A 13 -2.10 3.74 6.99
C ILE A 13 -3.27 2.78 7.20
N ASN A 14 -4.02 2.92 8.29
CA ASN A 14 -5.16 2.06 8.57
C ASN A 14 -6.25 2.19 7.50
N HIS A 15 -6.50 3.41 7.01
CA HIS A 15 -7.39 3.65 5.87
C HIS A 15 -6.92 2.91 4.62
N LEU A 16 -5.66 3.08 4.21
CA LEU A 16 -5.11 2.42 3.02
C LEU A 16 -5.12 0.89 3.13
N LEU A 17 -4.79 0.33 4.30
CA LEU A 17 -4.87 -1.10 4.55
C LEU A 17 -6.30 -1.62 4.43
N GLN A 18 -7.28 -0.83 4.88
CA GLN A 18 -8.69 -1.19 4.76
C GLN A 18 -9.17 -1.10 3.31
N TYR A 19 -8.79 -0.04 2.58
CA TYR A 19 -9.08 0.15 1.17
C TYR A 19 -8.58 -1.02 0.32
N VAL A 20 -7.34 -1.48 0.57
CA VAL A 20 -6.79 -2.70 -0.04
C VAL A 20 -7.63 -3.93 0.33
N ALA A 21 -8.04 -4.07 1.60
CA ALA A 21 -8.77 -5.25 2.07
C ALA A 21 -10.14 -5.43 1.40
N THR A 22 -10.83 -4.32 1.15
CA THR A 22 -12.23 -4.30 0.70
C THR A 22 -12.39 -4.14 -0.80
N THR A 23 -11.31 -4.04 -1.55
CA THR A 23 -11.38 -3.91 -3.01
C THR A 23 -11.75 -5.23 -3.67
N ASP A 24 -12.58 -5.14 -4.73
CA ASP A 24 -12.85 -6.26 -5.64
C ASP A 24 -11.76 -6.43 -6.71
N CYS A 25 -10.77 -5.53 -6.74
CA CYS A 25 -9.63 -5.61 -7.65
C CYS A 25 -8.64 -6.69 -7.20
N LEU A 26 -7.91 -7.25 -8.17
CA LEU A 26 -6.83 -8.20 -7.91
C LEU A 26 -5.50 -7.46 -7.72
N TYR A 27 -4.74 -7.90 -6.73
CA TYR A 27 -3.42 -7.40 -6.41
C TYR A 27 -2.36 -8.36 -6.99
N GLU A 28 -1.73 -7.96 -8.08
CA GLU A 28 -0.68 -8.75 -8.74
C GLU A 28 0.67 -8.48 -8.09
N ARG A 29 1.31 -9.54 -7.60
CA ARG A 29 2.65 -9.54 -7.01
C ARG A 29 3.46 -10.70 -7.53
N ASN A 30 4.68 -10.43 -8.01
CA ASN A 30 5.61 -11.43 -8.54
C ASN A 30 4.95 -12.35 -9.60
N GLY A 31 4.10 -11.79 -10.46
CA GLY A 31 3.39 -12.51 -11.52
C GLY A 31 2.12 -13.27 -11.08
N THR A 32 1.76 -13.24 -9.80
CA THR A 32 0.56 -13.92 -9.28
C THR A 32 -0.47 -12.92 -8.78
N ALA A 33 -1.74 -13.16 -9.10
CA ALA A 33 -2.87 -12.36 -8.62
C ALA A 33 -3.32 -12.83 -7.23
N HIS A 34 -3.57 -11.87 -6.35
CA HIS A 34 -4.02 -12.07 -4.97
C HIS A 34 -5.27 -11.25 -4.68
N LYS A 35 -6.10 -11.71 -3.75
CA LYS A 35 -7.26 -10.93 -3.28
C LYS A 35 -6.81 -9.79 -2.35
N GLY A 36 -7.66 -8.78 -2.20
CA GLY A 36 -7.40 -7.63 -1.33
C GLY A 36 -7.02 -8.01 0.11
N THR A 37 -7.69 -9.01 0.69
CA THR A 37 -7.38 -9.51 2.04
C THR A 37 -5.98 -10.12 2.16
N GLU A 38 -5.54 -10.87 1.15
CA GLU A 38 -4.19 -11.44 1.07
C GLU A 38 -3.14 -10.35 0.86
N ALA A 39 -3.44 -9.37 0.00
CA ALA A 39 -2.59 -8.22 -0.23
C ALA A 39 -2.39 -7.38 1.04
N LYS A 40 -3.47 -7.12 1.81
CA LYS A 40 -3.39 -6.45 3.11
C LYS A 40 -2.44 -7.19 4.07
N GLN A 41 -2.58 -8.51 4.18
CA GLN A 41 -1.71 -9.31 5.05
C GLN A 41 -0.24 -9.19 4.63
N HIS A 42 0.03 -9.23 3.33
CA HIS A 42 1.38 -9.05 2.79
C HIS A 42 1.95 -7.66 3.07
N ILE A 43 1.18 -6.61 2.80
CA ILE A 43 1.58 -5.21 3.04
C ILE A 43 1.81 -4.99 4.54
N LYS A 44 0.94 -5.51 5.42
CA LYS A 44 1.10 -5.39 6.87
C LYS A 44 2.40 -6.01 7.35
N LYS A 45 2.75 -7.22 6.89
CA LYS A 45 4.04 -7.84 7.24
C LYS A 45 5.24 -6.97 6.83
N LYS A 46 5.15 -6.28 5.69
CA LYS A 46 6.20 -5.36 5.27
C LYS A 46 6.19 -4.06 6.07
N TYR A 47 5.01 -3.56 6.45
CA TYR A 47 4.91 -2.42 7.35
C TYR A 47 5.59 -2.70 8.68
N ASP A 48 5.26 -3.83 9.31
CA ASP A 48 5.87 -4.27 10.57
C ASP A 48 7.41 -4.41 10.47
N TYR A 49 7.92 -4.82 9.30
CA TYR A 49 9.36 -4.95 9.05
C TYR A 49 10.07 -3.60 8.85
N TYR A 50 9.40 -2.61 8.25
CA TYR A 50 9.95 -1.29 7.94
C TYR A 50 9.47 -0.21 8.92
N GLU A 51 8.96 -0.59 10.09
CA GLU A 51 8.30 0.34 11.02
C GLU A 51 9.20 1.52 11.41
N ASP A 52 10.51 1.26 11.57
CA ASP A 52 11.52 2.25 11.93
C ASP A 52 11.91 3.16 10.74
N ASP A 53 11.74 2.70 9.49
CA ASP A 53 12.04 3.44 8.27
C ASP A 53 10.85 4.28 7.76
N ILE A 54 9.68 4.14 8.38
CA ILE A 54 8.43 4.77 7.96
C ILE A 54 8.13 5.98 8.83
N GLU A 55 8.41 7.17 8.30
CA GLU A 55 8.12 8.45 8.94
C GLU A 55 6.84 9.10 8.37
N THR A 56 6.51 8.78 7.12
CA THR A 56 5.35 9.29 6.37
C THR A 56 4.49 8.16 5.76
N THR A 57 3.24 8.47 5.41
CA THR A 57 2.37 7.49 4.73
C THR A 57 2.90 7.15 3.34
N GLU A 58 3.58 8.09 2.69
CA GLU A 58 4.29 7.90 1.44
C GLU A 58 5.45 6.90 1.61
N ASP A 59 6.16 6.91 2.75
CA ASP A 59 7.16 5.88 3.08
C ASP A 59 6.50 4.51 3.26
N PHE A 60 5.35 4.44 3.93
CA PHE A 60 4.56 3.21 4.00
C PHE A 60 4.23 2.67 2.61
N ILE A 61 3.72 3.51 1.70
CA ILE A 61 3.42 3.09 0.32
C ILE A 61 4.70 2.63 -0.40
N LYS A 62 5.81 3.36 -0.23
CA LYS A 62 7.10 3.07 -0.86
C LYS A 62 7.69 1.74 -0.39
N TYR A 63 7.76 1.51 0.91
CA TYR A 63 8.44 0.36 1.51
C TYR A 63 7.55 -0.88 1.60
N ALA A 64 6.26 -0.71 1.87
CA ALA A 64 5.34 -1.83 2.11
C ALA A 64 4.52 -2.24 0.88
N ALA A 65 4.17 -1.30 0.00
CA ALA A 65 3.14 -1.54 -1.02
C ALA A 65 3.55 -1.25 -2.49
N THR A 66 4.82 -0.90 -2.75
CA THR A 66 5.25 -0.54 -4.13
C THR A 66 5.82 -1.72 -4.91
N LYS A 67 6.73 -2.49 -4.31
CA LYS A 67 7.49 -3.54 -5.00
C LYS A 67 8.07 -4.59 -4.06
N SER A 68 8.42 -5.73 -4.64
CA SER A 68 9.16 -6.80 -3.99
C SER A 68 10.57 -6.34 -3.66
N THR A 69 10.95 -6.46 -2.40
CA THR A 69 12.34 -6.19 -1.97
C THR A 69 13.28 -7.31 -2.36
N MET A 70 12.76 -8.52 -2.57
CA MET A 70 13.53 -9.70 -2.98
C MET A 70 13.79 -9.73 -4.49
N SER A 71 12.77 -9.46 -5.32
CA SER A 71 12.89 -9.55 -6.78
C SER A 71 13.01 -8.20 -7.49
N GLY A 72 12.62 -7.10 -6.83
CA GLY A 72 12.57 -5.77 -7.44
C GLY A 72 11.29 -5.48 -8.24
N ASP A 73 10.41 -6.48 -8.44
CA ASP A 73 9.21 -6.34 -9.26
C ASP A 73 8.14 -5.46 -8.61
N TYR A 74 7.56 -4.56 -9.40
CA TYR A 74 6.45 -3.71 -8.98
C TYR A 74 5.18 -4.53 -8.76
N TYR A 75 4.39 -4.06 -7.80
CA TYR A 75 3.04 -4.56 -7.55
C TYR A 75 2.04 -3.81 -8.42
N TYR A 76 1.01 -4.51 -8.86
CA TYR A 76 -0.02 -3.95 -9.73
C TYR A 76 -1.43 -4.24 -9.22
N ILE A 77 -2.36 -3.36 -9.58
CA ILE A 77 -3.78 -3.51 -9.32
C ILE A 77 -4.49 -3.74 -10.65
N GLN A 78 -5.30 -4.78 -10.69
CA GLN A 78 -6.12 -5.14 -11.84
C GLN A 78 -7.59 -5.16 -11.42
N CYS A 79 -8.31 -4.09 -11.75
CA CYS A 79 -9.75 -4.01 -11.53
C CYS A 79 -10.52 -4.54 -12.76
N PRO A 80 -11.74 -5.08 -12.59
CA PRO A 80 -12.57 -5.52 -13.72
C PRO A 80 -12.84 -4.39 -14.71
N GLY A 81 -12.55 -4.62 -15.99
CA GLY A 81 -12.79 -3.65 -17.07
C GLY A 81 -11.88 -2.41 -17.06
N GLN A 82 -10.85 -2.38 -16.23
CA GLN A 82 -9.91 -1.25 -16.14
C GLN A 82 -8.49 -1.66 -16.56
N ALA A 83 -7.69 -0.67 -16.98
CA ALA A 83 -6.28 -0.87 -17.26
C ALA A 83 -5.52 -1.23 -15.97
N LYS A 84 -4.49 -2.06 -16.10
CA LYS A 84 -3.59 -2.39 -14.99
C LYS A 84 -2.84 -1.13 -14.54
N VAL A 85 -2.83 -0.86 -13.23
CA VAL A 85 -2.11 0.28 -12.64
C VAL A 85 -1.10 -0.18 -11.60
N LYS A 86 -0.05 0.61 -11.35
CA LYS A 86 0.89 0.30 -10.26
C LYS A 86 0.22 0.53 -8.91
N SER A 87 0.49 -0.35 -7.95
CA SER A 87 -0.07 -0.21 -6.59
C SER A 87 0.34 1.09 -5.92
N LYS A 88 1.55 1.60 -6.21
CA LYS A 88 2.01 2.89 -5.68
C LYS A 88 1.05 4.02 -6.10
N ASP A 89 0.79 4.12 -7.40
CA ASP A 89 0.02 5.23 -7.96
C ASP A 89 -1.44 5.14 -7.51
N TRP A 90 -1.99 3.92 -7.44
CA TRP A 90 -3.33 3.65 -6.93
C TRP A 90 -3.50 4.06 -5.45
N LEU A 91 -2.53 3.73 -4.58
CA LEU A 91 -2.60 4.09 -3.16
C LEU A 91 -2.33 5.57 -2.90
N LEU A 92 -1.47 6.22 -3.70
CA LEU A 92 -1.26 7.67 -3.58
C LEU A 92 -2.51 8.45 -3.97
N ALA A 93 -3.24 8.00 -5.00
CA ALA A 93 -4.52 8.60 -5.36
C ALA A 93 -5.56 8.46 -4.24
N GLU A 94 -5.66 7.28 -3.62
CA GLU A 94 -6.57 7.09 -2.48
C GLU A 94 -6.15 7.90 -1.26
N LEU A 95 -4.84 8.02 -0.99
CA LEU A 95 -4.33 8.86 0.09
C LEU A 95 -4.72 10.33 -0.08
N ALA A 96 -4.58 10.87 -1.30
CA ALA A 96 -5.02 12.23 -1.60
C ALA A 96 -6.53 12.38 -1.37
N SER A 97 -7.34 11.45 -1.90
CA SER A 97 -8.80 11.40 -1.70
C SER A 97 -9.19 11.33 -0.21
N PHE A 98 -8.42 10.65 0.62
CA PHE A 98 -8.65 10.58 2.06
C PHE A 98 -8.33 11.89 2.79
N ARG A 99 -7.27 12.60 2.38
CA ARG A 99 -6.84 13.88 2.96
C ARG A 99 -7.74 15.06 2.58
N ASP A 100 -8.44 14.96 1.46
CA ASP A 100 -9.35 16.01 0.97
C ASP A 100 -10.75 15.97 1.62
N LYS A 101 -10.98 15.08 2.59
CA LYS A 101 -12.24 14.93 3.35
C LYS A 101 -12.18 15.65 4.68
#